data_AF-A0A529GJ10-F1
#
_entry.id   AF-A0A529GJ10-F1
#
_cell.length_a   1.000
_cell.length_b   1.000
_cell.length_c   1.000
_cell.angle_alpha   90.00
_cell.angle_beta   90.00
_cell.angle_gamma   90.00
#
_symmetry.space_group_name_H-M   'P 1'
#
loop_
_entity.id
_entity.type
_entity.pdbx_description
1 polymer ?
#
loop_
_entity_poly.entity_id
_entity_poly.type
_entity_poly.pdbx_seq_one_letter_code
_entity_poly.pdbx_strand_id
1 'polypeptide(L)' 'MKPLPEIRLLPTRPALDARPLAKRVGLIILATDHTSEPDFHRMVASERIGVYVARIPYK' A
#
# COMPACT_ATOMS: atom_id res chain seq x y z
N MET A 1 0.87 28.80 25.24
CA MET A 1 1.21 28.21 23.93
C MET A 1 2.06 26.96 24.20
N LYS A 2 1.71 25.79 23.66
CA LYS A 2 2.57 24.60 23.83
C LYS A 2 3.84 24.79 23.00
N PRO A 3 5.03 24.49 23.52
CA PRO A 3 6.25 24.55 22.72
C PRO A 3 6.15 23.59 21.54
N LEU A 4 6.67 24.00 20.39
CA LEU A 4 6.73 23.17 19.21
C LEU A 4 7.71 22.00 19.45
N PRO A 5 7.46 20.81 18.89
CA PRO A 5 8.37 19.69 19.02
C PRO A 5 9.71 19.99 18.34
N GLU A 6 10.79 19.54 18.97
CA GLU A 6 12.14 19.62 18.41
C GLU A 6 12.31 18.57 17.31
N ILE A 7 12.67 19.00 16.09
CA ILE A 7 12.96 18.11 14.96
C ILE A 7 14.48 17.97 14.84
N ARG A 8 14.98 16.73 14.91
CA ARG A 8 16.41 16.41 14.79
C ARG A 8 16.66 15.56 13.55
N LEU A 9 17.65 15.94 12.74
CA LEU A 9 18.11 15.16 11.60
C LEU A 9 19.23 14.21 12.06
N LEU A 10 19.03 12.91 11.89
CA LEU A 10 20.07 11.93 12.18
C LEU A 10 20.98 11.73 10.95
N PRO A 11 22.31 11.61 11.14
CA PRO A 11 23.24 11.43 10.03
C PRO A 11 23.17 10.01 9.43
N THR A 12 22.54 9.07 10.14
CA THR A 12 22.39 7.68 9.71
C THR A 12 21.10 7.51 8.91
N ARG A 13 21.21 6.81 7.77
CA ARG A 13 20.02 6.40 7.02
C ARG A 13 19.29 5.30 7.80
N PRO A 14 17.97 5.39 8.00
CA PRO A 14 17.23 4.31 8.61
C PRO A 14 17.35 3.04 7.77
N ALA A 15 17.49 1.90 8.45
CA ALA A 15 17.42 0.60 7.80
C ALA A 15 15.99 0.41 7.27
N LEU A 16 15.86 0.09 5.98
CA LEU A 16 14.59 -0.21 5.35
C LEU A 16 14.43 -1.72 5.26
N ASP A 17 13.20 -2.21 5.44
CA ASP A 17 12.90 -3.61 5.17
C ASP A 17 13.18 -3.95 3.70
N ALA A 18 13.98 -4.99 3.47
CA ALA A 18 14.43 -5.35 2.13
C ALA A 18 13.26 -5.65 1.17
N ARG A 19 12.17 -6.23 1.69
CA ARG A 19 10.89 -6.45 1.00
C ARG A 19 9.79 -6.57 2.06
N PRO A 20 8.96 -5.53 2.31
CA PRO A 20 7.89 -5.64 3.30
C PRO A 20 6.85 -6.71 2.92
N LEU A 21 6.76 -7.07 1.64
CA LEU A 21 5.81 -8.06 1.11
C LEU A 21 6.55 -9.05 0.21
N ALA A 22 6.34 -10.34 0.45
CA ALA A 22 7.01 -11.44 -0.25
C ALA A 22 6.63 -11.49 -1.74
N LYS A 23 5.41 -11.06 -2.09
CA LYS A 23 4.92 -10.94 -3.47
C LYS A 23 4.07 -9.68 -3.63
N ARG A 24 3.92 -9.22 -4.88
CA ARG A 24 3.11 -8.05 -5.25
C ARG A 24 2.22 -8.41 -6.43
N VAL A 25 0.96 -8.00 -6.38
CA VAL A 25 -0.03 -8.22 -7.44
C VAL A 25 -0.64 -6.86 -7.81
N GLY A 26 -0.66 -6.57 -9.10
CA GLY A 26 -1.34 -5.42 -9.67
C GLY A 26 -2.73 -5.80 -10.18
N LEU A 27 -3.76 -5.05 -9.82
CA LEU A 27 -5.11 -5.19 -10.38
C LEU A 27 -5.43 -3.97 -11.25
N ILE A 28 -5.97 -4.22 -12.44
CA ILE A 28 -6.59 -3.19 -13.28
C ILE A 28 -8.09 -3.44 -13.22
N ILE A 29 -8.83 -2.54 -12.56
CA ILE A 29 -10.28 -2.70 -12.35
C ILE A 29 -11.03 -1.48 -12.89
N LEU A 30 -12.33 -1.64 -13.10
CA LEU A 30 -13.19 -0.53 -13.49
C LEU A 30 -13.29 0.49 -12.35
N ALA A 31 -13.44 1.77 -12.69
CA ALA A 31 -13.61 2.85 -11.72
C ALA A 31 -14.87 2.69 -10.86
N THR A 32 -15.88 1.99 -11.39
CA THR A 32 -17.13 1.65 -10.73
C THR A 32 -17.07 0.35 -9.94
N ASP A 33 -15.96 -0.39 -10.01
CA ASP A 33 -15.77 -1.61 -9.24
C ASP A 33 -15.20 -1.27 -7.85
N HIS A 34 -16.06 -1.44 -6.85
CA HIS A 34 -15.76 -1.19 -5.44
C HIS A 34 -15.58 -2.48 -4.63
N THR A 35 -15.63 -3.65 -5.27
CA THR A 35 -15.62 -4.96 -4.58
C THR A 35 -14.37 -5.80 -4.89
N SER A 36 -13.81 -5.71 -6.10
CA SER A 36 -12.70 -6.56 -6.51
C SER A 36 -11.44 -6.41 -5.65
N GLU A 37 -11.09 -5.19 -5.23
CA GLU A 37 -9.93 -4.96 -4.35
C GLU A 37 -10.07 -5.67 -2.98
N PRO A 38 -11.12 -5.39 -2.17
CA PRO A 38 -11.29 -6.07 -0.89
C PRO A 38 -11.55 -7.58 -1.04
N ASP A 39 -12.24 -8.03 -2.09
CA ASP A 39 -12.48 -9.46 -2.32
C ASP A 39 -11.20 -10.21 -2.69
N PHE A 40 -10.37 -9.64 -3.58
CA PHE A 40 -9.07 -10.21 -3.89
C PHE A 40 -8.18 -10.26 -2.64
N HIS A 41 -8.23 -9.20 -1.80
CA HIS A 41 -7.51 -9.18 -0.54
C HIS A 41 -7.98 -10.31 0.39
N ARG A 42 -9.29 -10.47 0.58
CA ARG A 42 -9.87 -11.47 1.49
C ARG A 42 -9.69 -12.91 1.00
N MET A 43 -9.81 -13.15 -0.30
CA MET A 43 -9.91 -14.51 -0.85
C MET A 43 -8.59 -15.06 -1.39
N VAL A 44 -7.69 -14.19 -1.86
CA VAL A 44 -6.48 -14.60 -2.59
C VAL A 44 -5.21 -14.08 -1.93
N ALA A 45 -5.20 -12.83 -1.48
CA ALA A 45 -4.01 -12.21 -0.93
C ALA A 45 -3.86 -12.55 0.57
N SER A 46 -2.93 -13.47 0.90
CA SER A 46 -2.45 -13.55 2.29
C SER A 46 -1.77 -12.23 2.70
N GLU A 47 -1.61 -11.95 4.00
CA GLU A 47 -0.92 -10.76 4.52
C GLU A 47 0.50 -10.52 3.96
N ARG A 48 1.11 -11.56 3.36
CA ARG A 48 2.44 -11.49 2.72
C ARG A 48 2.42 -10.98 1.27
N ILE A 49 1.24 -10.73 0.70
CA ILE A 49 1.04 -10.30 -0.69
C ILE A 49 0.50 -8.87 -0.71
N GLY A 50 1.26 -7.95 -1.30
CA GLY A 50 0.78 -6.59 -1.54
C GLY A 50 -0.12 -6.51 -2.76
N VAL A 51 -1.31 -5.94 -2.60
CA VAL A 51 -2.26 -5.67 -3.68
C VAL A 51 -2.19 -4.19 -4.04
N TYR A 52 -2.05 -3.87 -5.32
CA TYR A 52 -1.96 -2.50 -5.83
C TYR A 52 -2.93 -2.32 -6.99
N VAL A 53 -3.78 -1.31 -6.93
CA VAL A 53 -4.91 -1.18 -7.86
C VAL A 53 -4.81 0.10 -8.68
N ALA A 54 -4.92 -0.03 -10.00
CA ALA A 54 -5.18 1.08 -10.89
C ALA A 54 -6.61 0.96 -11.45
N ARG A 55 -7.34 2.08 -11.47
CA ARG A 55 -8.74 2.13 -11.91
C ARG A 55 -8.86 2.77 -13.28
N ILE A 56 -9.67 2.18 -14.16
CA ILE A 56 -9.96 2.72 -15.50
C ILE A 56 -11.42 3.15 -15.61
N PRO A 57 -11.75 4.26 -16.29
CA PRO A 57 -13.15 4.67 -16.49
C PRO A 57 -13.94 3.61 -17.25
N TYR A 58 -15.17 3.36 -16.81
CA TYR A 58 -16.17 2.64 -17.61
C TYR A 58 -16.92 3.67 -18.46
N LYS A 59 -16.89 3.52 -19.79
CA LYS A 59 -17.57 4.41 -20.74
C LYS A 59 -18.90 3.83 -21.16
#